data_AF-A0A2J8SUT9-F1
#
_entry.id   AF-A0A2J8SUT9-F1
#
_cell.length_a   1.000
_cell.length_b   1.000
_cell.length_c   1.000
_cell.angle_alpha   90.00
_cell.angle_beta   90.00
_cell.angle_gamma   90.00
#
_symmetry.space_group_name_H-M   'P 1'
#
loop_
_entity.id
_entity.type
_entity.pdbx_description
1 polymer ?
#
loop_
_entity_poly.entity_id
_entity_poly.type
_entity_poly.pdbx_seq_one_letter_code
_entity_poly.pdbx_strand_id
1 'polypeptide(L)'
;NNAAISSMQEELNKGMADIDIQDDKWRDLNVISSLLKSFFRKLPEPLFTNDKYADFIEANRKEDPLDRLKTLKRLIHDLPEHHYETLKFLSAHLKTVAENSEKNKMEPRNLAIVFGPTLVRTSEDNMTHMVTHMPDQYKIVETLIQHHDWFFTEEGAEEPLIQLLVTQQNLRVLGDLERISIAGNCLCPPSLQRLV
;
A
#
# COMPACT_ATOMS: atom_id res chain seq x y z
N ASN A 1 -14.36 19.65 -2.64
CA ASN A 1 -14.66 18.34 -3.25
C ASN A 1 -15.49 17.36 -2.43
N ASN A 2 -15.76 17.56 -1.14
CA ASN A 2 -16.59 16.60 -0.36
C ASN A 2 -18.03 16.44 -0.86
N ALA A 3 -18.63 17.51 -1.42
CA ALA A 3 -19.96 17.45 -2.01
C ALA A 3 -20.01 16.54 -3.27
N ALA A 4 -19.01 16.63 -4.15
CA ALA A 4 -18.90 15.77 -5.34
C ALA A 4 -18.74 14.29 -4.96
N ILE A 5 -17.87 14.00 -3.99
CA ILE A 5 -17.67 12.62 -3.48
C ILE A 5 -18.97 12.06 -2.91
N SER A 6 -19.73 12.85 -2.16
CA SER A 6 -21.00 12.41 -1.55
C SER A 6 -22.06 12.15 -2.62
N SER A 7 -22.19 13.03 -3.61
CA SER A 7 -23.11 12.86 -4.74
C SER A 7 -22.79 11.60 -5.56
N MET A 8 -21.52 11.37 -5.88
CA MET A 8 -21.11 10.17 -6.64
C MET A 8 -21.28 8.89 -5.83
N GLN A 9 -21.09 8.96 -4.51
CA GLN A 9 -21.35 7.82 -3.63
C GLN A 9 -22.85 7.47 -3.61
N GLU A 10 -23.74 8.45 -3.58
CA GLU A 10 -25.18 8.20 -3.65
C GLU A 10 -25.62 7.58 -4.99
N GLU A 11 -25.01 7.99 -6.10
CA GLU A 11 -25.26 7.35 -7.40
C GLU A 11 -24.80 5.89 -7.42
N LEU A 12 -23.59 5.60 -6.91
CA LEU A 12 -23.11 4.21 -6.80
C LEU A 12 -24.02 3.35 -5.92
N ASN A 13 -24.51 3.89 -4.81
CA ASN A 13 -25.41 3.18 -3.91
C ASN A 13 -26.77 2.85 -4.55
N LYS A 14 -27.19 3.57 -5.60
CA LYS A 14 -28.42 3.28 -6.36
C LYS A 14 -28.22 2.17 -7.40
N GLY A 15 -26.98 1.75 -7.65
CA GLY A 15 -26.61 0.71 -8.60
C GLY A 15 -25.84 1.25 -9.81
N MET A 16 -25.03 0.40 -10.44
CA MET A 16 -24.18 0.79 -11.58
C MET A 16 -24.92 0.89 -12.92
N ALA A 17 -26.18 0.45 -13.00
CA ALA A 17 -26.92 0.35 -14.26
C ALA A 17 -27.20 1.72 -14.91
N ASP A 18 -27.32 2.78 -14.11
CA ASP A 18 -27.67 4.13 -14.57
C ASP A 18 -26.49 5.12 -14.53
N ILE A 19 -25.26 4.64 -14.32
CA ILE A 19 -24.07 5.49 -14.22
C ILE A 19 -23.46 5.71 -15.60
N ASP A 20 -23.59 6.93 -16.12
CA ASP A 20 -22.83 7.36 -17.29
C ASP A 20 -21.39 7.74 -16.90
N ILE A 21 -20.46 6.83 -17.15
CA ILE A 21 -19.02 6.99 -16.89
C ILE A 21 -18.41 8.08 -17.79
N GLN A 22 -19.10 8.52 -18.85
CA GLN A 22 -18.62 9.56 -19.76
C GLN A 22 -18.92 10.99 -19.28
N ASP A 23 -19.79 11.15 -18.28
CA ASP A 23 -20.10 12.44 -17.66
C ASP A 23 -18.82 13.06 -17.06
N ASP A 24 -18.65 14.37 -17.23
CA ASP A 24 -17.47 15.13 -16.78
C ASP A 24 -17.21 14.97 -15.28
N LYS A 25 -18.24 14.67 -14.47
CA LYS A 25 -18.07 14.39 -13.04
C LYS A 25 -17.23 13.12 -12.76
N TRP A 26 -17.25 12.14 -13.67
CA TRP A 26 -16.44 10.92 -13.62
C TRP A 26 -15.07 11.08 -14.28
N ARG A 27 -14.71 12.28 -14.76
CA ARG A 27 -13.39 12.56 -15.33
C ARG A 27 -12.40 13.15 -14.33
N ASP A 28 -12.87 13.64 -13.18
CA ASP A 28 -11.99 14.11 -12.11
C ASP A 28 -11.36 12.91 -11.36
N LEU A 29 -10.13 12.58 -11.76
CA LEU A 29 -9.33 11.51 -11.16
C LEU A 29 -9.13 11.70 -9.65
N ASN A 30 -9.06 12.93 -9.15
CA ASN A 30 -8.92 13.19 -7.72
C ASN A 30 -10.20 12.84 -6.97
N VAL A 31 -11.36 13.07 -7.59
CA VAL A 31 -12.66 12.70 -7.01
C VAL A 31 -12.83 11.18 -7.03
N ILE A 32 -12.53 10.51 -8.15
CA ILE A 32 -12.61 9.03 -8.23
C ILE A 32 -11.67 8.37 -7.22
N SER A 33 -10.41 8.83 -7.14
CA SER A 33 -9.46 8.32 -6.15
C SER A 33 -9.98 8.53 -4.72
N SER A 34 -10.55 9.71 -4.44
CA SER A 34 -11.11 10.02 -3.12
C SER A 34 -12.35 9.21 -2.79
N LEU A 35 -13.19 8.91 -3.78
CA LEU A 35 -14.34 8.03 -3.66
C LEU A 35 -13.92 6.60 -3.34
N LEU A 36 -12.93 6.05 -4.06
CA LEU A 36 -12.38 4.72 -3.81
C LEU A 36 -11.80 4.62 -2.39
N LYS A 37 -11.00 5.62 -1.97
CA LYS A 37 -10.47 5.69 -0.59
C LYS A 37 -11.60 5.77 0.45
N SER A 38 -12.64 6.55 0.16
CA SER A 38 -13.78 6.68 1.06
C SER A 38 -14.59 5.39 1.17
N PHE A 39 -14.72 4.64 0.08
CA PHE A 39 -15.40 3.34 0.07
C PHE A 39 -14.72 2.37 1.05
N PHE A 40 -13.42 2.12 0.87
CA PHE A 40 -12.68 1.21 1.75
C PHE A 40 -12.69 1.66 3.21
N ARG A 41 -12.58 2.97 3.48
CA ARG A 41 -12.63 3.53 4.83
C ARG A 41 -13.99 3.32 5.51
N LYS A 42 -15.08 3.29 4.75
CA LYS A 42 -16.45 3.14 5.26
C LYS A 42 -16.91 1.68 5.35
N LEU A 43 -16.11 0.71 4.92
CA LEU A 43 -16.43 -0.70 5.09
C LEU A 43 -16.59 -1.02 6.60
N PRO A 44 -17.64 -1.78 6.98
CA PRO A 44 -17.83 -2.22 8.37
C PRO A 44 -16.62 -2.97 8.91
N GLU A 45 -15.99 -3.77 8.05
CA GLU A 45 -14.75 -4.46 8.31
C GLU A 45 -13.66 -4.00 7.34
N PRO A 46 -12.43 -3.71 7.82
CA PRO A 46 -11.30 -3.37 6.96
C PRO A 46 -10.97 -4.48 5.95
N LEU A 47 -10.34 -4.12 4.83
CA LEU A 47 -9.99 -5.10 3.79
C LEU A 47 -9.05 -6.20 4.32
N PHE A 48 -8.14 -5.84 5.22
CA PHE A 48 -7.22 -6.79 5.89
C PHE A 48 -7.84 -7.50 7.10
N THR A 49 -9.14 -7.32 7.37
CA THR A 49 -9.90 -7.81 8.53
C THR A 49 -9.37 -7.28 9.88
N ASN A 50 -10.25 -7.19 10.88
CA ASN A 50 -9.79 -6.83 12.22
C ASN A 50 -9.01 -7.98 12.85
N ASP A 51 -9.47 -9.22 12.63
CA ASP A 51 -8.92 -10.42 13.24
C ASP A 51 -7.47 -10.68 12.85
N LYS A 52 -7.11 -10.42 11.57
CA LYS A 52 -5.74 -10.62 11.08
C LYS A 52 -4.84 -9.39 11.20
N TYR A 53 -5.37 -8.24 11.66
CA TYR A 53 -4.62 -6.99 11.70
C TYR A 53 -3.30 -7.13 12.46
N ALA A 54 -3.33 -7.68 13.67
CA ALA A 54 -2.13 -7.89 14.48
C ALA A 54 -1.12 -8.82 13.77
N ASP A 55 -1.60 -9.93 13.20
CA ASP A 55 -0.77 -10.90 12.49
C ASP A 55 -0.03 -10.26 11.30
N PHE A 56 -0.69 -9.36 10.56
CA PHE A 56 -0.07 -8.64 9.45
C PHE A 56 1.06 -7.70 9.93
N ILE A 57 0.84 -6.99 11.05
CA ILE A 57 1.85 -6.10 11.64
C ILE A 57 3.03 -6.91 12.15
N GLU A 58 2.80 -8.01 12.85
CA GLU A 58 3.85 -8.89 13.37
C GLU A 58 4.63 -9.57 12.25
N ALA A 59 3.93 -10.05 11.20
CA ALA A 59 4.56 -10.62 10.02
C ALA A 59 5.52 -9.63 9.35
N ASN A 60 5.12 -8.36 9.20
CA ASN A 60 5.96 -7.32 8.60
C ASN A 60 7.24 -7.02 9.40
N ARG A 61 7.21 -7.26 10.72
CA ARG A 61 8.33 -7.01 11.64
C ARG A 61 9.33 -8.16 11.75
N LYS A 62 9.07 -9.29 11.09
CA LYS A 62 10.02 -10.42 11.04
C LYS A 62 11.36 -9.96 10.42
N GLU A 63 12.46 -10.32 11.07
CA GLU A 63 13.81 -9.94 10.67
C GLU A 63 14.24 -10.61 9.36
N ASP A 64 13.92 -11.90 9.22
CA ASP A 64 14.22 -12.65 8.00
C ASP A 64 13.27 -12.22 6.86
N PRO A 65 13.79 -11.62 5.77
CA PRO A 65 12.95 -11.14 4.67
C PRO A 65 12.15 -12.25 3.98
N LEU A 66 12.71 -13.47 3.94
CA LEU A 66 12.09 -14.63 3.32
C LEU A 66 10.88 -15.09 4.15
N ASP A 67 11.06 -15.30 5.45
CA ASP A 67 10.00 -15.67 6.38
C ASP A 67 8.91 -14.58 6.46
N ARG A 68 9.30 -13.30 6.44
CA ARG A 68 8.37 -12.17 6.35
C ARG A 68 7.46 -12.27 5.13
N LEU A 69 8.02 -12.42 3.93
CA LEU A 69 7.25 -12.50 2.69
C LEU A 69 6.33 -13.72 2.69
N LYS A 70 6.85 -14.89 3.07
CA LYS A 70 6.07 -16.13 3.16
C LYS A 70 4.90 -16.01 4.14
N THR A 71 5.14 -15.42 5.30
CA THR A 71 4.11 -15.21 6.32
C THR A 71 3.02 -14.24 5.82
N LEU A 72 3.42 -13.12 5.19
CA LEU A 72 2.47 -12.18 4.60
C LEU A 72 1.63 -12.83 3.50
N LYS A 73 2.24 -13.67 2.65
CA LYS A 73 1.51 -14.37 1.58
C LYS A 73 0.47 -15.33 2.16
N ARG A 74 0.86 -16.16 3.14
CA ARG A 74 -0.09 -17.04 3.84
C ARG A 74 -1.26 -16.26 4.43
N LEU A 75 -0.99 -15.15 5.11
CA LEU A 75 -2.05 -14.31 5.68
C LEU A 75 -2.99 -13.72 4.62
N ILE A 76 -2.48 -13.35 3.44
CA ILE A 76 -3.30 -12.90 2.31
C ILE A 76 -4.18 -14.04 1.80
N HIS A 77 -3.63 -15.24 1.59
CA HIS A 77 -4.38 -16.41 1.13
C HIS A 77 -5.42 -16.90 2.15
N ASP A 78 -5.19 -16.66 3.45
CA ASP A 78 -6.14 -16.97 4.52
C ASP A 78 -7.27 -15.94 4.68
N LEU A 79 -7.28 -14.85 3.89
CA LEU A 79 -8.36 -13.86 3.94
C LEU A 79 -9.68 -14.48 3.45
N PRO A 80 -10.85 -14.00 3.95
CA PRO A 80 -12.14 -14.39 3.41
C PRO A 80 -12.21 -14.12 1.89
N GLU A 81 -12.92 -14.97 1.14
CA GLU A 81 -12.97 -14.95 -0.33
C GLU A 81 -13.21 -13.55 -0.92
N HIS A 82 -14.22 -12.83 -0.42
CA HIS A 82 -14.52 -11.48 -0.90
C HIS A 82 -13.42 -10.46 -0.60
N HIS A 83 -12.72 -10.60 0.53
CA HIS A 83 -11.59 -9.74 0.90
C HIS A 83 -10.38 -10.02 0.02
N TYR A 84 -10.07 -11.31 -0.20
CA TYR A 84 -8.98 -11.76 -1.06
C TYR A 84 -9.16 -11.27 -2.50
N GLU A 85 -10.31 -11.53 -3.12
CA GLU A 85 -10.57 -11.13 -4.51
C GLU A 85 -10.57 -9.60 -4.69
N THR A 86 -11.13 -8.88 -3.72
CA THR A 86 -11.10 -7.41 -3.72
C THR A 86 -9.67 -6.88 -3.59
N LEU A 87 -8.85 -7.47 -2.71
CA LEU A 87 -7.45 -7.09 -2.51
C LEU A 87 -6.62 -7.40 -3.76
N LYS A 88 -6.84 -8.55 -4.39
CA LYS A 88 -6.20 -8.95 -5.65
C LYS A 88 -6.49 -7.94 -6.75
N PHE A 89 -7.75 -7.59 -6.97
CA PHE A 89 -8.13 -6.61 -7.98
C PHE A 89 -7.56 -5.21 -7.68
N LEU A 90 -7.65 -4.75 -6.44
CA LEU A 90 -7.14 -3.44 -6.04
C LEU A 90 -5.61 -3.37 -6.21
N SER A 91 -4.88 -4.37 -5.72
CA SER A 91 -3.42 -4.37 -5.79
C SER A 91 -2.91 -4.48 -7.23
N ALA A 92 -3.61 -5.23 -8.10
CA ALA A 92 -3.33 -5.23 -9.54
C ALA A 92 -3.47 -3.83 -10.16
N HIS A 93 -4.55 -3.12 -9.83
CA HIS A 93 -4.75 -1.74 -10.30
C HIS A 93 -3.64 -0.81 -9.81
N LEU A 94 -3.28 -0.88 -8.51
CA LEU A 94 -2.22 -0.04 -7.94
C LEU A 94 -0.85 -0.35 -8.55
N LYS A 95 -0.58 -1.62 -8.88
CA LYS A 95 0.62 -2.02 -9.63
C LYS A 95 0.66 -1.33 -11.00
N THR A 96 -0.42 -1.37 -11.77
CA THR A 96 -0.49 -0.69 -13.09
C THR A 96 -0.30 0.83 -12.96
N VAL A 97 -0.86 1.45 -11.92
CA VAL A 97 -0.62 2.88 -11.65
C VAL A 97 0.87 3.14 -11.37
N ALA A 98 1.52 2.28 -10.58
CA ALA A 98 2.94 2.39 -10.24
C ALA A 98 3.87 2.17 -11.44
N GLU A 99 3.53 1.28 -12.37
CA GLU A 99 4.27 1.06 -13.62
C GLU A 99 4.29 2.31 -14.51
N ASN A 100 3.32 3.21 -14.34
CA ASN A 100 3.23 4.49 -15.05
C ASN A 100 3.82 5.68 -14.24
N SER A 101 4.61 5.39 -13.19
CA SER A 101 5.19 6.38 -12.27
C SER A 101 6.05 7.46 -12.95
N GLU A 102 6.69 7.17 -14.08
CA GLU A 102 7.43 8.17 -14.85
C GLU A 102 6.57 9.35 -15.27
N LYS A 103 5.28 9.10 -15.57
CA LYS A 103 4.30 10.11 -16.00
C LYS A 103 3.49 10.66 -14.82
N ASN A 104 2.88 9.77 -14.02
CA ASN A 104 1.94 10.17 -12.97
C ASN A 104 2.61 10.49 -11.61
N LYS A 105 3.92 10.23 -11.47
CA LYS A 105 4.73 10.44 -10.25
C LYS A 105 4.27 9.65 -9.03
N MET A 106 3.47 8.60 -9.23
CA MET A 106 2.97 7.71 -8.19
C MET A 106 3.79 6.42 -8.15
N GLU A 107 4.94 6.46 -7.48
CA GLU A 107 5.70 5.25 -7.17
C GLU A 107 4.93 4.36 -6.17
N PRO A 108 5.25 3.04 -6.06
CA PRO A 108 4.60 2.14 -5.10
C PRO A 108 4.54 2.71 -3.68
N ARG A 109 5.62 3.38 -3.25
CA ARG A 109 5.69 4.04 -1.94
C ARG A 109 4.66 5.16 -1.78
N ASN A 110 4.47 6.01 -2.79
CA ASN A 110 3.51 7.12 -2.75
C ASN A 110 2.07 6.58 -2.66
N LEU A 111 1.77 5.52 -3.42
CA LEU A 111 0.48 4.84 -3.35
C LEU A 111 0.28 4.21 -1.97
N ALA A 112 1.29 3.56 -1.42
CA ALA A 112 1.22 2.92 -0.11
C ALA A 112 1.03 3.91 1.04
N ILE A 113 1.61 5.10 0.98
CA ILE A 113 1.37 6.17 1.97
C ILE A 113 -0.11 6.57 1.99
N VAL A 114 -0.76 6.58 0.83
CA VAL A 114 -2.17 6.96 0.69
C VAL A 114 -3.12 5.81 1.06
N PHE A 115 -2.81 4.59 0.62
CA PHE A 115 -3.67 3.42 0.79
C PHE A 115 -3.42 2.63 2.08
N GLY A 116 -2.20 2.68 2.64
CA GLY A 116 -1.81 1.97 3.86
C GLY A 116 -2.80 2.17 5.01
N PRO A 117 -3.01 3.41 5.48
CA PRO A 117 -3.96 3.70 6.56
C PRO A 117 -5.43 3.41 6.20
N THR A 118 -5.73 3.31 4.89
CA THR A 118 -7.09 3.03 4.42
C THR A 118 -7.39 1.54 4.44
N LEU A 119 -6.43 0.70 4.03
CA LEU A 119 -6.61 -0.74 3.86
C LEU A 119 -6.22 -1.52 5.12
N VAL A 120 -5.11 -1.14 5.76
CA VAL A 120 -4.55 -1.80 6.94
C VAL A 120 -4.86 -0.93 8.15
N ARG A 121 -6.07 -1.08 8.69
CA ARG A 121 -6.53 -0.37 9.89
C ARG A 121 -7.19 -1.34 10.85
N THR A 122 -7.27 -0.94 12.11
CA THR A 122 -8.15 -1.57 13.11
C THR A 122 -9.40 -0.72 13.27
N SER A 123 -10.54 -1.35 13.55
CA SER A 123 -11.77 -0.67 13.98
C SER A 123 -11.70 -0.15 15.43
N GLU A 124 -10.66 -0.52 16.19
CA GLU A 124 -10.45 -0.04 17.55
C GLU A 124 -9.70 1.30 17.54
N ASP A 125 -10.32 2.34 18.13
CA ASP A 125 -9.76 3.68 18.30
C ASP A 125 -8.69 3.72 19.42
N ASN A 126 -7.69 2.85 19.35
CA ASN A 126 -6.52 2.93 20.23
C ASN A 126 -5.51 3.89 19.61
N MET A 127 -5.50 5.13 20.10
CA MET A 127 -4.65 6.23 19.64
C MET A 127 -3.15 5.89 19.62
N THR A 128 -2.70 4.94 20.46
CA THR A 128 -1.34 4.40 20.46
C THR A 128 -1.02 3.57 19.21
N HIS A 129 -1.96 2.75 18.73
CA HIS A 129 -1.78 1.88 17.56
C HIS A 129 -1.67 2.71 16.27
N MET A 130 -2.35 3.87 16.22
CA MET A 130 -2.34 4.75 15.05
C MET A 130 -0.96 5.34 14.75
N VAL A 131 -0.12 5.56 15.76
CA VAL A 131 1.21 6.18 15.59
C VAL A 131 2.30 5.11 15.43
N THR A 132 2.22 4.02 16.19
CA THR A 132 3.26 2.99 16.19
C THR A 132 3.18 2.05 15.00
N HIS A 133 1.99 1.77 14.46
CA HIS A 133 1.80 0.81 13.38
C HIS A 133 1.76 1.47 11.99
N MET A 134 1.72 2.80 11.92
CA MET A 134 1.70 3.54 10.66
C MET A 134 2.84 3.15 9.70
N PRO A 135 4.09 2.96 10.17
CA PRO A 135 5.20 2.47 9.34
C PRO A 135 4.92 1.11 8.71
N ASP A 136 4.36 0.19 9.50
CA ASP A 136 4.04 -1.16 9.05
C ASP A 136 2.91 -1.16 8.02
N GLN A 137 1.86 -0.35 8.25
CA GLN A 137 0.68 -0.28 7.39
C GLN A 137 1.03 0.06 5.94
N TYR A 138 1.79 1.13 5.71
CA TYR A 138 2.21 1.45 4.35
C TYR A 138 3.25 0.44 3.85
N LYS A 139 4.12 -0.12 4.71
CA LYS A 139 5.14 -1.06 4.23
C LYS A 139 4.53 -2.36 3.70
N ILE A 140 3.49 -2.85 4.35
CA ILE A 140 2.70 -4.02 3.89
C ILE A 140 2.11 -3.72 2.51
N VAL A 141 1.43 -2.57 2.35
CA VAL A 141 0.81 -2.19 1.08
C VAL A 141 1.84 -1.95 -0.02
N GLU A 142 2.99 -1.32 0.29
CA GLU A 142 4.08 -1.12 -0.66
C GLU A 142 4.61 -2.47 -1.17
N THR A 143 4.85 -3.40 -0.25
CA THR A 143 5.38 -4.75 -0.58
C THR A 143 4.38 -5.52 -1.43
N LEU A 144 3.08 -5.42 -1.12
CA LEU A 144 2.01 -6.03 -1.89
C LEU A 144 1.95 -5.47 -3.33
N ILE A 145 2.06 -4.15 -3.51
CA ILE A 145 2.05 -3.52 -4.84
C ILE A 145 3.28 -3.97 -5.65
N GLN A 146 4.47 -3.95 -5.03
CA GLN A 146 5.72 -4.30 -5.71
C GLN A 146 5.75 -5.75 -6.18
N HIS A 147 5.19 -6.66 -5.38
CA HIS A 147 5.29 -8.11 -5.59
C HIS A 147 3.93 -8.76 -5.84
N HIS A 148 2.97 -8.00 -6.37
CA HIS A 148 1.59 -8.44 -6.59
C HIS A 148 1.53 -9.81 -7.26
N ASP A 149 2.22 -9.99 -8.39
CA ASP A 149 2.16 -11.23 -9.16
C ASP A 149 2.53 -12.45 -8.30
N TRP A 150 3.53 -12.32 -7.43
CA TRP A 150 3.98 -13.39 -6.53
C TRP A 150 3.00 -13.65 -5.37
N PHE A 151 2.41 -12.60 -4.81
CA PHE A 151 1.42 -12.74 -3.73
C PHE A 151 0.16 -13.49 -4.15
N PHE A 152 -0.19 -13.47 -5.44
CA PHE A 152 -1.41 -14.10 -5.97
C PHE A 152 -1.14 -15.29 -6.92
N THR A 153 0.08 -15.85 -6.91
CA THR A 153 0.36 -17.15 -7.56
C THR A 153 -0.04 -18.33 -6.69
N GLU A 154 -0.40 -19.46 -7.31
CA GLU A 154 -0.73 -20.70 -6.59
C GLU A 154 0.48 -21.28 -5.83
N GLU A 155 0.20 -21.93 -4.69
CA GLU A 155 1.19 -22.57 -3.82
C GLU A 155 1.90 -23.71 -4.58
N GLY A 156 3.17 -23.51 -4.94
CA GLY A 156 4.01 -24.55 -5.57
C GLY A 156 5.09 -24.08 -6.54
N ALA A 157 5.05 -22.81 -6.98
CA ALA A 157 5.99 -22.28 -7.98
C ALA A 157 7.20 -21.50 -7.39
N GLU A 158 7.51 -21.63 -6.09
CA GLU A 158 7.82 -20.43 -5.30
C GLU A 158 9.29 -20.14 -4.94
N GLU A 159 10.17 -21.12 -4.79
CA GLU A 159 11.48 -20.86 -4.15
C GLU A 159 12.45 -19.95 -4.94
N PRO A 160 12.61 -20.09 -6.27
CA PRO A 160 13.56 -19.26 -7.02
C PRO A 160 13.12 -17.79 -7.11
N LEU A 161 11.80 -17.55 -7.21
CA LEU A 161 11.25 -16.20 -7.32
C LEU A 161 11.42 -15.44 -6.02
N ILE A 162 11.14 -16.07 -4.87
CA ILE A 162 11.26 -15.37 -3.58
C ILE A 162 12.72 -14.97 -3.31
N GLN A 163 13.68 -15.84 -3.60
CA GLN A 163 15.09 -15.51 -3.43
C GLN A 163 15.50 -14.31 -4.29
N LEU A 164 14.97 -14.21 -5.51
CA LEU A 164 15.19 -13.06 -6.38
C LEU A 164 14.54 -11.79 -5.81
N LEU A 165 13.31 -11.87 -5.30
CA LEU A 165 12.62 -10.74 -4.67
C LEU A 165 13.36 -10.21 -3.45
N VAL A 166 13.83 -11.10 -2.57
CA VAL A 166 14.65 -10.74 -1.40
C VAL A 166 15.97 -10.10 -1.83
N THR A 167 16.63 -10.68 -2.84
CA THR A 167 17.89 -10.14 -3.38
C THR A 167 17.69 -8.74 -3.96
N GLN A 168 16.61 -8.51 -4.71
CA GLN A 168 16.27 -7.19 -5.25
C GLN A 168 15.93 -6.18 -4.16
N GLN A 169 15.22 -6.57 -3.10
CA GLN A 169 14.96 -5.70 -1.95
C GLN A 169 16.26 -5.29 -1.25
N ASN A 170 17.18 -6.23 -1.02
CA ASN A 170 18.47 -5.95 -0.39
C ASN A 170 19.33 -5.01 -1.26
N LEU A 171 19.35 -5.19 -2.59
CA LEU A 171 20.07 -4.30 -3.50
C LEU A 171 19.53 -2.87 -3.50
N ARG A 172 18.20 -2.70 -3.42
CA ARG A 172 17.58 -1.36 -3.32
C ARG A 172 17.96 -0.66 -2.02
N VAL A 173 17.93 -1.39 -0.89
CA VAL A 173 18.35 -0.84 0.41
C VAL A 173 19.82 -0.41 0.39
N LEU A 174 20.69 -1.18 -0.24
CA LEU A 174 22.11 -0.80 -0.43
C LEU A 174 22.25 0.44 -1.31
N GLY A 175 21.48 0.56 -2.40
CA GLY A 175 21.47 1.76 -3.24
C GLY A 175 20.98 3.01 -2.51
N ASP A 176 20.00 2.89 -1.61
CA ASP A 176 19.55 3.98 -0.75
C ASP A 176 20.60 4.35 0.31
N LEU A 177 21.30 3.37 0.89
CA LEU A 177 22.40 3.61 1.84
C LEU A 177 23.61 4.27 1.18
N GLU A 178 23.97 3.90 -0.05
CA GLU A 178 25.02 4.59 -0.81
C GLU A 178 24.60 6.04 -1.12
N ARG A 179 23.34 6.29 -1.51
CA ARG A 179 22.82 7.64 -1.71
C ARG A 179 22.83 8.48 -0.43
N ILE A 180 22.51 7.88 0.72
CA ILE A 180 22.60 8.52 2.03
C ILE A 180 24.08 8.78 2.39
N SER A 181 25.00 7.86 2.09
CA SER A 181 26.44 8.06 2.33
C SER A 181 27.03 9.16 1.44
N ILE A 182 26.56 9.30 0.21
CA ILE A 182 26.97 10.39 -0.70
C ILE A 182 26.40 11.73 -0.23
N ALA A 183 25.14 11.75 0.26
CA ALA A 183 24.53 12.94 0.85
C ALA A 183 25.18 13.35 2.19
N GLY A 184 25.67 12.38 2.98
CA GLY A 184 26.41 12.60 4.22
C GLY A 184 27.84 13.12 4.03
N ASN A 185 28.40 12.99 2.82
CA ASN A 185 29.72 13.52 2.45
C ASN A 185 29.67 14.92 1.80
N CYS A 186 28.50 15.55 1.69
CA CYS A 186 28.39 17.00 1.46
C CYS A 186 28.76 17.75 2.76
N LEU A 187 30.05 17.68 3.10
CA LEU A 187 30.72 18.50 4.10
C LEU A 187 30.34 19.97 3.88
N CYS A 188 29.66 20.55 4.88
CA CYS A 188 29.54 21.98 5.01
C CYS A 188 30.95 22.62 4.88
N PRO A 189 31.12 23.70 4.10
CA PRO A 189 32.39 24.39 4.03
C PRO A 189 32.77 24.93 5.44
N PRO A 190 34.07 25.00 5.79
CA PRO A 190 34.56 25.32 7.14
C PRO A 190 34.21 26.72 7.70
N SER A 191 33.37 27.50 7.03
CA SER A 191 33.05 28.89 7.36
C SER A 191 31.90 29.08 8.36
N LEU A 192 31.27 28.02 8.87
CA LEU A 192 30.11 28.08 9.77
C LEU A 192 30.30 27.38 11.14
N GLN A 193 31.54 27.36 11.68
CA GLN A 193 31.85 26.78 12.99
C GLN A 193 32.28 27.83 14.04
N ARG A 194 31.57 28.97 14.10
CA ARG A 194 31.62 29.91 15.22
C ARG A 194 30.24 30.54 15.46
N LEU A 195 29.33 29.79 16.08
CA LEU A 195 28.34 30.32 17.04
C LEU A 195 27.45 29.17 17.57
N VAL A 196 27.99 28.30 18.43
CA VAL A 196 27.32 27.74 19.62
C VAL A 196 28.42 27.40 20.62
#